data_AF-C3ZJ09-F1
#
_entry.id   AF-C3ZJ09-F1
#
_cell.length_a   1.000
_cell.length_b   1.000
_cell.length_c   1.000
_cell.angle_alpha   90.00
_cell.angle_beta   90.00
_cell.angle_gamma   90.00
#
_symmetry.space_group_name_H-M   'P 1'
#
loop_
_entity.id
_entity.type
_entity.pdbx_description
1 polymer ?
#
loop_
_entity_poly.entity_id
_entity_poly.type
_entity_poly.pdbx_seq_one_letter_code
_entity_poly.pdbx_strand_id
1 'polypeptide(L)'
;LTNVPQDLPTTITTLTLSRNQITTISQSDFSRYSQLTKLYVSNNHISTINSQAFYHLPNLVELHLDQNHLRILRADMFTELRNLQDLRLYSNEISDIQAGTFNP
;
A
#
# COMPACT_ATOMS: atom_id res chain seq x y z
N LEU A 1 15.26 -1.63 -5.00
CA LEU A 1 14.88 -2.24 -3.71
C LEU A 1 13.89 -3.37 -3.96
N THR A 2 13.99 -4.46 -3.20
CA THR A 2 13.04 -5.59 -3.26
C THR A 2 12.09 -5.61 -2.07
N ASN A 3 12.38 -4.86 -1.00
CA ASN A 3 11.59 -4.78 0.22
C ASN A 3 11.54 -3.33 0.73
N VAL A 4 10.61 -3.05 1.65
CA VAL A 4 10.53 -1.76 2.36
C VAL A 4 11.73 -1.64 3.33
N PRO A 5 12.55 -0.58 3.23
CA PRO A 5 13.68 -0.37 4.14
C PRO A 5 13.22 -0.35 5.60
N GLN A 6 14.05 -0.87 6.51
CA GLN A 6 13.72 -0.98 7.94
C GLN A 6 14.61 -0.12 8.85
N ASP A 7 15.41 0.77 8.27
CA ASP A 7 16.42 1.59 8.94
C ASP A 7 16.10 3.09 8.90
N LEU A 8 15.00 3.49 8.25
CA LEU A 8 14.54 4.87 8.22
C LEU A 8 14.02 5.36 9.59
N PRO A 9 14.09 6.67 9.87
CA PRO A 9 13.48 7.25 11.06
C PRO A 9 12.00 6.92 11.18
N THR A 10 11.52 6.65 12.39
CA THR A 10 10.11 6.31 12.66
C THR A 10 9.17 7.51 12.54
N THR A 11 9.72 8.72 12.40
CA THR A 11 8.99 9.99 12.31
C THR A 11 8.68 10.43 10.88
N ILE A 12 9.07 9.66 9.86
CA ILE A 12 8.78 10.02 8.47
C ILE A 12 7.27 10.05 8.21
N THR A 13 6.83 11.04 7.45
CA THR A 13 5.43 11.22 7.07
C THR A 13 5.16 10.89 5.61
N THR A 14 6.21 10.83 4.80
CA THR A 14 6.15 10.48 3.37
C THR A 14 7.22 9.44 3.07
N LEU A 15 6.83 8.37 2.38
CA LEU A 15 7.73 7.33 1.91
C LEU A 15 7.52 7.08 0.42
N THR A 16 8.57 7.33 -0.37
CA THR A 16 8.60 7.07 -1.80
C THR A 16 9.48 5.86 -2.10
N LEU A 17 8.85 4.81 -2.60
CA LEU A 17 9.48 3.56 -3.06
C LEU A 17 9.13 3.27 -4.52
N SER A 18 8.67 4.26 -5.28
CA SER A 18 8.36 4.10 -6.69
C SER A 18 9.58 3.68 -7.52
N ARG A 19 9.34 2.97 -8.64
CA ARG A 19 10.40 2.48 -9.57
C ARG A 19 11.39 1.54 -8.89
N ASN A 20 10.87 0.57 -8.15
CA ASN A 20 11.64 -0.48 -7.49
C ASN A 20 11.16 -1.88 -7.97
N GLN A 21 11.55 -2.93 -7.25
CA GLN A 21 11.28 -4.32 -7.59
C GLN A 21 10.54 -5.03 -6.45
N ILE A 22 9.69 -4.30 -5.71
CA ILE A 22 8.88 -4.87 -4.64
C ILE A 22 7.77 -5.72 -5.27
N THR A 23 7.55 -6.93 -4.76
CA THR A 23 6.56 -7.88 -5.28
C THR A 23 5.40 -8.14 -4.34
N THR A 24 5.63 -7.98 -3.04
CA THR A 24 4.66 -8.24 -1.98
C THR A 24 4.71 -7.13 -0.95
N ILE A 25 3.55 -6.75 -0.42
CA ILE A 25 3.44 -5.88 0.74
C ILE A 25 2.77 -6.65 1.90
N SER A 26 3.35 -6.52 3.08
CA SER A 26 2.95 -7.20 4.30
C SER A 26 2.84 -6.23 5.49
N GLN A 27 2.15 -6.65 6.55
CA GLN A 27 1.96 -5.83 7.75
C GLN A 27 3.30 -5.41 8.40
N SER A 28 4.29 -6.31 8.40
CA SER A 28 5.60 -6.06 8.99
C SER A 28 6.36 -4.92 8.31
N ASP A 29 6.15 -4.72 7.01
CA ASP A 29 6.85 -3.70 6.22
C ASP A 29 6.64 -2.28 6.77
N PHE A 30 5.47 -2.03 7.38
CA PHE A 30 5.06 -0.71 7.85
C PHE A 30 4.87 -0.61 9.37
N SER A 31 5.18 -1.67 10.12
CA SER A 31 4.97 -1.76 11.57
C SER A 31 5.58 -0.60 12.38
N ARG A 32 6.65 0.02 11.88
CA ARG A 32 7.37 1.13 12.56
C ARG A 32 7.08 2.52 11.99
N TYR A 33 6.28 2.61 10.93
CA TYR A 33 6.05 3.82 10.15
C TYR A 33 4.66 4.43 10.38
N SER A 34 4.21 4.42 11.64
CA SER A 34 2.84 4.85 12.02
C SER A 34 2.53 6.32 11.79
N GLN A 35 3.55 7.14 11.51
CA GLN A 35 3.42 8.55 11.17
C GLN A 35 3.23 8.80 9.67
N LEU A 36 3.23 7.76 8.83
CA LEU A 36 3.02 7.95 7.38
C LEU A 36 1.64 8.50 7.07
N THR A 37 1.66 9.51 6.21
CA THR A 37 0.49 10.15 5.60
C THR A 37 0.46 9.93 4.09
N LYS A 38 1.62 9.69 3.47
CA LYS A 38 1.77 9.47 2.03
C LYS A 38 2.68 8.28 1.76
N LEU A 39 2.21 7.32 0.97
CA LEU A 39 2.96 6.15 0.57
C LEU A 39 2.88 5.98 -0.96
N TYR A 40 4.03 6.08 -1.61
CA TYR A 40 4.14 5.93 -3.05
C TYR A 40 4.95 4.69 -3.40
N VAL A 41 4.28 3.66 -3.92
CA VAL A 41 4.88 2.38 -4.34
C VAL A 41 4.60 2.10 -5.82
N SER A 42 4.29 3.15 -6.58
CA SER A 42 4.01 3.05 -8.02
C SER A 42 5.17 2.49 -8.84
N ASN A 43 4.89 1.81 -9.94
CA ASN A 43 5.93 1.27 -10.82
C ASN A 43 6.85 0.30 -10.05
N ASN A 44 6.23 -0.69 -9.42
CA ASN A 44 6.89 -1.84 -8.81
C ASN A 44 6.32 -3.12 -9.47
N HIS A 45 6.59 -4.28 -8.88
CA HIS A 45 6.09 -5.55 -9.37
C HIS A 45 5.05 -6.14 -8.39
N ILE A 46 4.33 -5.29 -7.66
CA ILE A 46 3.45 -5.71 -6.57
C ILE A 46 2.28 -6.49 -7.15
N SER A 47 2.23 -7.79 -6.89
CA SER A 47 1.12 -8.66 -7.27
C SER A 47 0.30 -9.11 -6.06
N THR A 48 0.88 -9.02 -4.85
CA THR A 48 0.27 -9.48 -3.61
C THR A 48 0.30 -8.39 -2.54
N ILE A 49 -0.87 -8.07 -1.98
CA ILE A 49 -1.02 -7.30 -0.75
C ILE A 49 -1.66 -8.22 0.28
N ASN A 50 -0.87 -8.61 1.28
CA ASN A 50 -1.32 -9.50 2.34
C ASN A 50 -2.39 -8.83 3.21
N SER A 51 -3.20 -9.64 3.89
CA SER A 51 -4.17 -9.12 4.86
C SER A 51 -3.47 -8.23 5.88
N GLN A 52 -4.12 -7.14 6.26
CA GLN A 52 -3.61 -6.19 7.26
C GLN A 52 -2.27 -5.52 6.88
N ALA A 53 -1.87 -5.54 5.61
CA ALA A 53 -0.66 -4.88 5.11
C ALA A 53 -0.53 -3.43 5.60
N PHE A 54 -1.62 -2.69 5.64
CA PHE A 54 -1.63 -1.28 6.03
C PHE A 54 -2.17 -1.01 7.45
N TYR A 55 -2.32 -2.05 8.28
CA TYR A 55 -2.91 -1.95 9.62
C TYR A 55 -2.24 -0.90 10.53
N HIS A 56 -0.93 -0.72 10.38
CA HIS A 56 -0.15 0.24 11.18
C HIS A 56 -0.15 1.67 10.60
N LEU A 57 -0.92 1.94 9.54
CA LEU A 57 -0.95 3.22 8.84
C LEU A 57 -2.31 3.95 8.97
N PRO A 58 -2.82 4.18 10.19
CA PRO A 58 -4.15 4.80 10.36
C PRO A 58 -4.21 6.24 9.86
N ASN A 59 -3.06 6.92 9.71
CA ASN A 59 -2.95 8.30 9.28
C ASN A 59 -2.72 8.46 7.78
N LEU A 60 -2.73 7.36 7.01
CA LEU A 60 -2.46 7.42 5.58
C LEU A 60 -3.59 8.13 4.83
N VAL A 61 -3.22 9.12 4.04
CA VAL A 61 -4.12 9.97 3.24
C VAL A 61 -3.96 9.69 1.75
N GLU A 62 -2.74 9.40 1.30
CA GLU A 62 -2.43 9.10 -0.10
C GLU A 62 -1.71 7.76 -0.22
N LEU A 63 -2.26 6.86 -1.05
CA LEU A 63 -1.67 5.56 -1.39
C LEU A 63 -1.62 5.39 -2.90
N HIS A 64 -0.42 5.35 -3.45
CA HIS A 64 -0.23 5.10 -4.88
C HIS A 64 0.31 3.69 -5.13
N LEU A 65 -0.53 2.86 -5.73
CA LEU A 65 -0.26 1.48 -6.16
C LEU A 65 -0.33 1.34 -7.69
N ASP A 66 -0.39 2.45 -8.43
CA ASP A 66 -0.47 2.44 -9.90
C ASP A 66 0.78 1.83 -10.54
N GLN A 67 0.64 1.28 -11.75
CA GLN A 67 1.73 0.60 -12.47
C GLN A 67 2.32 -0.56 -11.64
N ASN A 68 1.48 -1.51 -11.25
CA ASN A 68 1.85 -2.75 -10.57
C ASN A 68 1.10 -3.94 -11.22
N HIS A 69 1.10 -5.11 -10.57
CA HIS A 69 0.53 -6.35 -11.10
C HIS A 69 -0.64 -6.88 -10.25
N LEU A 70 -1.39 -5.99 -9.59
CA LEU A 70 -2.56 -6.41 -8.80
C LEU A 70 -3.66 -6.92 -9.72
N ARG A 71 -4.20 -8.11 -9.42
CA ARG A 71 -5.26 -8.74 -10.21
C ARG A 71 -6.62 -8.77 -9.53
N ILE A 72 -6.62 -8.92 -8.21
CA ILE A 72 -7.83 -9.02 -7.40
C ILE A 72 -7.71 -8.02 -6.26
N LEU A 73 -8.71 -7.15 -6.11
CA LEU A 73 -8.83 -6.32 -4.92
C LEU A 73 -9.76 -7.01 -3.93
N ARG A 74 -9.20 -7.40 -2.78
CA ARG A 74 -9.92 -8.12 -1.72
C ARG A 74 -10.65 -7.15 -0.81
N ALA A 75 -11.70 -7.62 -0.14
CA ALA A 75 -12.50 -6.78 0.76
C ALA A 75 -11.68 -6.23 1.95
N ASP A 76 -10.65 -6.95 2.36
CA ASP A 76 -9.77 -6.64 3.50
C ASP A 76 -8.48 -5.88 3.13
N MET A 77 -8.29 -5.53 1.85
CA MET A 77 -7.01 -5.01 1.36
C MET A 77 -6.71 -3.60 1.88
N PHE A 78 -7.75 -2.78 2.03
CA PHE A 78 -7.64 -1.38 2.45
C PHE A 78 -8.34 -1.11 3.80
N THR A 79 -8.73 -2.16 4.52
CA THR A 79 -9.29 -2.02 5.87
C THR A 79 -8.28 -1.34 6.80
N GLU A 80 -8.77 -0.46 7.67
CA GLU A 80 -8.01 0.44 8.56
C GLU A 80 -7.41 1.70 7.94
N LEU A 81 -7.48 1.87 6.61
CA LEU A 81 -7.09 3.13 5.94
C LEU A 81 -8.18 4.20 6.08
N ARG A 82 -8.59 4.50 7.32
CA ARG A 82 -9.76 5.33 7.68
C ARG A 82 -9.67 6.78 7.21
N ASN A 83 -8.46 7.27 6.97
CA ASN A 83 -8.18 8.65 6.55
C ASN A 83 -7.79 8.76 5.06
N LEU A 84 -7.86 7.65 4.31
CA LEU A 84 -7.43 7.62 2.91
C LEU A 84 -8.37 8.46 2.04
N GLN A 85 -7.77 9.32 1.22
CA GLN A 85 -8.46 10.25 0.34
C GLN A 85 -8.06 10.08 -1.13
N ASP A 86 -6.80 9.74 -1.41
CA ASP A 86 -6.31 9.43 -2.76
C ASP A 86 -5.78 7.99 -2.79
N LEU A 87 -6.44 7.14 -3.58
CA LEU A 87 -6.03 5.78 -3.89
C LEU A 87 -5.85 5.64 -5.41
N ARG A 88 -4.61 5.39 -5.84
CA ARG A 88 -4.29 5.19 -7.26
C ARG A 88 -4.01 3.74 -7.56
N LEU A 89 -4.79 3.19 -8.49
CA LEU A 89 -4.73 1.77 -8.88
C LEU A 89 -4.64 1.58 -10.41
N TYR A 90 -4.57 2.64 -11.19
CA TYR A 90 -4.51 2.53 -12.66
C TYR A 90 -3.25 1.80 -13.12
N SER A 91 -3.30 1.23 -14.33
CA SER A 91 -2.20 0.42 -14.88
C SER A 91 -1.81 -0.76 -13.96
N ASN A 92 -2.82 -1.41 -13.39
CA ASN A 92 -2.71 -2.76 -12.83
C ASN A 92 -3.45 -3.76 -13.75
N GLU A 93 -3.48 -5.02 -13.35
CA GLU A 93 -4.16 -6.12 -14.05
C GLU A 93 -5.49 -6.48 -13.38
N ILE A 94 -6.15 -5.51 -12.75
CA ILE A 94 -7.34 -5.72 -11.92
C ILE A 94 -8.48 -6.24 -12.79
N SER A 95 -8.86 -7.50 -12.55
CA SER A 95 -9.97 -8.18 -13.22
C SER A 95 -11.14 -8.49 -12.29
N ASP A 96 -10.93 -8.40 -10.97
CA ASP A 96 -11.94 -8.68 -9.95
C ASP A 96 -11.79 -7.71 -8.77
N ILE A 97 -12.92 -7.22 -8.28
CA ILE A 97 -13.04 -6.33 -7.14
C ILE A 97 -14.13 -6.89 -6.25
N GLN A 98 -13.74 -7.36 -5.07
CA GLN A 98 -14.67 -7.94 -4.12
C GLN A 98 -15.61 -6.88 -3.54
N ALA A 99 -16.85 -7.28 -3.25
CA ALA A 99 -17.78 -6.41 -2.55
C ALA A 99 -17.18 -5.99 -1.19
N GLY A 100 -17.23 -4.69 -0.90
CA GLY A 100 -16.71 -4.11 0.33
C GLY A 100 -15.23 -3.71 0.31
N THR A 101 -14.49 -3.91 -0.79
CA THR A 101 -13.08 -3.48 -0.94
C THR A 101 -12.84 -2.01 -0.60
N PHE A 102 -13.80 -1.13 -0.88
CA PHE A 102 -13.70 0.31 -0.64
C PHE A 102 -14.66 0.79 0.47
N ASN A 103 -15.14 -0.12 1.32
CA ASN A 103 -15.91 0.30 2.47
C ASN A 103 -15.00 1.09 3.43
N PRO A 104 -15.51 2.21 4.00
CA PRO A 104 -14.77 3.01 4.97
C PRO A 104 -14.52 2.26 6.29
#